data_AF-A0A449GAP5-F1
#
_entry.id   AF-A0A449GAP5-F1
#
_cell.length_a   1.000
_cell.length_b   1.000
_cell.length_c   1.000
_cell.angle_alpha   90.00
_cell.angle_beta   90.00
_cell.angle_gamma   90.00
#
_symmetry.space_group_name_H-M   'P 1'
#
loop_
_entity.id
_entity.type
_entity.pdbx_description
1 polymer ?
#
loop_
_entity_poly.entity_id
_entity_poly.type
_entity_poly.pdbx_seq_one_letter_code
_entity_poly.pdbx_strand_id
1 'polypeptide(L)'
;MIPLDTRPLFPLLHRSLLDLLRALEPADWTRPTICPGWTVADVTAHLLNDHLRRISGSRDRHSGAVFRDDETLPEYLARVNDEFVRAMRQCSPRVMIDLLAHLGPELDRVWAAMDPDAPADLAVSWTGARTSPAWLDIARDYTEYWVHQQQIRDAVARPAPTRWS
;
A
#
# COMPACT_ATOMS: atom_id res chain seq x y z
N MET A 1 10.17 -22.28 7.70
CA MET A 1 10.03 -21.29 6.62
C MET A 1 11.25 -20.39 6.70
N ILE A 2 11.95 -20.16 5.58
CA ILE A 2 13.09 -19.23 5.56
C ILE A 2 12.49 -17.81 5.54
N PRO A 3 12.87 -16.91 6.46
CA PRO A 3 12.43 -15.51 6.41
C PRO A 3 12.80 -14.90 5.05
N LEU A 4 11.81 -14.37 4.34
CA LEU A 4 12.03 -13.64 3.10
C LEU A 4 12.17 -12.15 3.43
N ASP A 5 13.38 -11.62 3.26
CA ASP A 5 13.61 -10.18 3.38
C ASP A 5 13.12 -9.47 2.11
N THR A 6 11.95 -8.84 2.21
CA THR A 6 11.33 -8.09 1.11
C THR A 6 11.73 -6.61 1.10
N ARG A 7 12.47 -6.12 2.11
CA ARG A 7 12.89 -4.70 2.20
C ARG A 7 13.63 -4.24 0.92
N PRO A 8 14.57 -5.01 0.33
CA PRO A 8 15.25 -4.60 -0.90
C PRO A 8 14.34 -4.53 -2.14
N LEU A 9 13.14 -5.12 -2.08
CA LEU A 9 12.21 -5.18 -3.21
C LEU A 9 11.28 -3.96 -3.29
N PHE A 10 11.06 -3.25 -2.17
CA PHE A 10 10.18 -2.07 -2.14
C PHE A 10 10.61 -0.95 -3.11
N PRO A 11 11.91 -0.56 -3.19
CA PRO A 11 12.33 0.47 -4.15
C PRO A 11 12.04 0.10 -5.62
N LEU A 12 12.11 -1.20 -5.95
CA LEU A 12 11.80 -1.70 -7.29
C LEU A 12 10.28 -1.67 -7.55
N LEU A 13 9.50 -2.09 -6.56
CA LEU A 13 8.04 -2.08 -6.61
C LEU A 13 7.49 -0.65 -6.76
N HIS A 14 8.01 0.27 -5.95
CA HIS A 14 7.64 1.69 -5.96
C HIS A 14 7.98 2.33 -7.32
N ARG A 15 9.18 2.12 -7.85
CA ARG A 15 9.54 2.62 -9.20
C ARG A 15 8.61 2.08 -10.28
N SER A 16 8.36 0.77 -10.24
CA SER A 16 7.46 0.09 -11.17
C SER A 16 6.02 0.65 -11.09
N LEU A 17 5.56 1.03 -9.91
CA LEU A 17 4.25 1.68 -9.71
C LEU A 17 4.24 3.07 -10.34
N LEU A 18 5.24 3.92 -10.06
CA LEU A 18 5.31 5.26 -10.65
C LEU A 18 5.38 5.22 -12.17
N ASP A 19 6.18 4.32 -12.75
CA ASP A 19 6.30 4.16 -14.19
C ASP A 19 4.97 3.72 -14.82
N LEU A 20 4.25 2.80 -14.17
CA LEU A 20 2.90 2.42 -14.58
C LEU A 20 1.95 3.61 -14.55
N LEU A 21 1.86 4.33 -13.42
CA LEU A 21 0.90 5.43 -13.23
C LEU A 21 1.17 6.60 -14.19
N ARG A 22 2.44 6.94 -14.43
CA ARG A 22 2.83 8.02 -15.37
C ARG A 22 2.52 7.69 -16.82
N ALA A 23 2.40 6.41 -17.16
CA ALA A 23 2.11 5.98 -18.51
C ALA A 23 0.60 5.84 -18.79
N LEU A 24 -0.26 6.01 -17.77
CA LEU A 24 -1.72 5.90 -17.91
C LEU A 24 -2.30 7.09 -18.67
N GLU A 25 -3.25 6.81 -19.55
CA GLU A 25 -4.03 7.84 -20.22
C GLU A 25 -5.11 8.39 -19.28
N PRO A 26 -5.64 9.62 -19.50
CA PRO A 26 -6.69 10.17 -18.65
C PRO A 26 -7.91 9.26 -18.45
N ALA A 27 -8.32 8.52 -19.49
CA ALA A 27 -9.44 7.59 -19.43
C ALA A 27 -9.15 6.32 -18.61
N ASP A 28 -7.88 5.96 -18.41
CA ASP A 28 -7.50 4.77 -17.64
C ASP A 28 -7.81 4.93 -16.15
N TRP A 29 -7.73 6.16 -15.64
CA TRP A 29 -7.95 6.46 -14.22
C TRP A 29 -9.37 6.15 -13.73
N THR A 30 -10.36 6.21 -14.62
CA THR A 30 -11.76 5.91 -14.31
C THR A 30 -12.14 4.46 -14.58
N ARG A 31 -11.21 3.61 -15.04
CA ARG A 31 -11.51 2.21 -15.33
C ARG A 31 -11.80 1.46 -14.03
N PRO A 32 -12.84 0.61 -14.00
CA PRO A 32 -13.13 -0.22 -12.85
C PRO A 32 -12.02 -1.25 -12.65
N THR A 33 -11.77 -1.61 -11.39
CA THR A 33 -10.83 -2.68 -11.02
C THR A 33 -11.60 -3.91 -10.56
N ILE A 34 -10.87 -4.98 -10.22
CA ILE A 34 -11.47 -6.15 -9.58
C ILE A 34 -11.96 -5.88 -8.16
N CYS A 35 -11.50 -4.79 -7.52
CA CYS A 35 -12.04 -4.31 -6.25
C CYS A 35 -13.42 -3.66 -6.51
N PRO A 36 -14.52 -4.25 -6.02
CA PRO A 36 -15.85 -3.77 -6.34
C PRO A 36 -16.05 -2.30 -5.95
N GLY A 37 -16.48 -1.49 -6.92
CA GLY A 37 -16.73 -0.05 -6.72
C GLY A 37 -15.49 0.84 -6.75
N TRP A 38 -14.29 0.28 -6.93
CA TRP A 38 -13.04 1.05 -7.00
C TRP A 38 -12.50 1.14 -8.42
N THR A 39 -12.19 2.36 -8.83
CA THR A 39 -11.47 2.68 -10.06
C THR A 39 -9.95 2.59 -9.86
N VAL A 40 -9.19 2.69 -10.96
CA VAL A 40 -7.72 2.82 -10.89
C VAL A 40 -7.29 4.00 -10.00
N ALA A 41 -8.01 5.13 -10.04
CA ALA A 41 -7.78 6.26 -9.16
C ALA A 41 -8.02 5.90 -7.68
N ASP A 42 -9.07 5.14 -7.38
CA ASP A 42 -9.38 4.72 -6.01
C ASP A 42 -8.32 3.76 -5.45
N VAL A 43 -7.86 2.78 -6.23
CA VAL A 43 -6.76 1.88 -5.81
C VAL A 43 -5.45 2.66 -5.63
N THR A 44 -5.19 3.66 -6.47
CA THR A 44 -4.02 4.54 -6.32
C THR A 44 -4.09 5.37 -5.03
N ALA A 45 -5.28 5.89 -4.71
CA ALA A 45 -5.52 6.60 -3.45
C ALA A 45 -5.35 5.70 -2.22
N HIS A 46 -5.79 4.43 -2.29
CA HIS A 46 -5.56 3.43 -1.25
C HIS A 46 -4.06 3.20 -1.02
N LEU A 47 -3.28 2.98 -2.09
CA LEU A 47 -1.83 2.83 -1.97
C LEU A 47 -1.15 4.06 -1.35
N LEU A 48 -1.62 5.27 -1.67
CA LEU A 48 -1.14 6.50 -1.05
C LEU A 48 -1.49 6.58 0.44
N ASN A 49 -2.68 6.12 0.84
CA ASN A 49 -3.08 6.00 2.25
C ASN A 49 -2.10 5.12 3.02
N ASP A 50 -1.74 3.95 2.46
CA ASP A 50 -0.83 3.01 3.11
C ASP A 50 0.55 3.63 3.35
N HIS A 51 1.06 4.44 2.42
CA HIS A 51 2.30 5.19 2.63
C HIS A 51 2.16 6.15 3.82
N LEU A 52 1.11 6.97 3.82
CA LEU A 52 0.88 7.96 4.87
C LEU A 52 0.71 7.31 6.25
N ARG A 53 -0.03 6.19 6.32
CA ARG A 53 -0.27 5.47 7.58
C ARG A 53 1.00 4.81 8.10
N ARG A 54 1.82 4.21 7.24
CA ARG A 54 3.09 3.60 7.66
C ARG A 54 4.12 4.64 8.07
N ILE A 55 4.24 5.75 7.33
CA ILE A 55 5.14 6.84 7.72
C ILE A 55 4.68 7.45 9.05
N SER A 56 3.42 7.87 9.15
CA SER A 56 2.88 8.48 10.38
C SER A 56 2.99 7.54 11.59
N GLY A 57 2.63 6.26 11.42
CA GLY A 57 2.61 5.29 12.51
C GLY A 57 3.99 4.78 12.91
N SER A 58 4.75 4.25 11.96
CA SER A 58 6.04 3.61 12.26
C SER A 58 7.16 4.62 12.48
N ARG A 59 7.26 5.68 11.65
CA ARG A 59 8.31 6.71 11.79
C ARG A 59 7.97 7.70 12.89
N ASP A 60 6.76 8.26 12.85
CA ASP A 60 6.40 9.43 13.66
C ASP A 60 5.65 9.05 14.95
N ARG A 61 5.34 7.76 15.15
CA ARG A 61 4.58 7.23 16.30
C ARG A 61 3.22 7.91 16.48
N HIS A 62 2.62 8.32 15.37
CA HIS A 62 1.32 8.99 15.34
C HIS A 62 0.19 7.98 15.11
N SER A 63 -0.77 7.95 16.03
CA SER A 63 -1.96 7.10 15.94
C SER A 63 -2.92 7.59 14.85
N GLY A 64 -3.43 6.67 14.05
CA GLY A 64 -4.44 6.96 13.02
C GLY A 64 -5.88 6.80 13.52
N ALA A 65 -6.76 6.40 12.61
CA ALA A 65 -8.14 6.08 12.91
C ALA A 65 -8.28 5.04 14.05
N VAL A 66 -9.40 5.11 14.76
CA VAL A 66 -9.74 4.20 15.85
C VAL A 66 -10.93 3.33 15.47
N PHE A 67 -11.01 2.15 16.08
CA PHE A 67 -12.20 1.29 16.02
C PHE A 67 -13.41 2.04 16.56
N ARG A 68 -14.57 1.80 15.96
CA ARG A 68 -15.86 2.12 16.56
C ARG A 68 -16.26 1.02 17.54
N ASP A 69 -17.19 1.33 18.43
CA ASP A 69 -17.76 0.33 19.34
C ASP A 69 -18.36 -0.82 18.51
N ASP A 70 -18.06 -2.05 18.94
CA ASP A 70 -18.49 -3.32 18.32
C ASP A 70 -18.06 -3.56 16.85
N GLU A 71 -17.12 -2.75 16.32
CA GLU A 71 -16.63 -2.90 14.95
C GLU A 71 -15.64 -4.05 14.81
N THR A 72 -15.87 -4.95 13.85
CA THR A 72 -14.91 -6.01 13.53
C THR A 72 -13.72 -5.46 12.73
N LEU A 73 -12.57 -6.16 12.72
CA LEU A 73 -11.41 -5.75 11.94
C LEU A 73 -11.71 -5.53 10.44
N PRO A 74 -12.46 -6.43 9.74
CA PRO A 74 -12.82 -6.19 8.35
C PRO A 74 -13.68 -4.94 8.14
N GLU A 75 -14.64 -4.68 9.03
CA GLU A 75 -15.51 -3.48 8.96
C GLU A 75 -14.70 -2.20 9.18
N TYR A 76 -13.81 -2.21 10.18
CA TYR A 76 -12.88 -1.12 10.46
C TYR A 76 -12.00 -0.79 9.24
N LEU A 77 -11.36 -1.81 8.66
CA LEU A 77 -10.49 -1.63 7.50
C LEU A 77 -11.27 -1.12 6.28
N ALA A 78 -12.43 -1.73 5.99
CA ALA A 78 -13.27 -1.31 4.87
C ALA A 78 -13.70 0.16 5.02
N ARG A 79 -14.12 0.55 6.22
CA ARG A 79 -14.53 1.93 6.50
C ARG A 79 -13.39 2.92 6.35
N VAL A 80 -12.26 2.69 7.01
CA VAL A 80 -11.14 3.66 7.02
C VAL A 80 -10.56 3.81 5.62
N ASN A 81 -10.46 2.71 4.86
CA ASN A 81 -10.00 2.77 3.48
C ASN A 81 -11.00 3.50 2.58
N ASP A 82 -12.30 3.22 2.69
CA ASP A 82 -13.33 3.92 1.90
C ASP A 82 -13.41 5.41 2.24
N GLU A 83 -13.27 5.79 3.51
CA GLU A 83 -13.24 7.19 3.94
C GLU A 83 -12.08 7.97 3.28
N PHE A 84 -10.87 7.41 3.32
CA PHE A 84 -9.70 8.04 2.70
C PHE A 84 -9.80 8.08 1.17
N VAL A 85 -10.21 6.97 0.55
CA VAL A 85 -10.42 6.89 -0.91
C VAL A 85 -11.42 7.95 -1.36
N ARG A 86 -12.56 8.09 -0.67
CA ARG A 86 -13.56 9.13 -0.97
C ARG A 86 -12.99 10.53 -0.83
N ALA A 87 -12.21 10.79 0.23
CA ALA A 87 -11.57 12.09 0.43
C ALA A 87 -10.57 12.41 -0.69
N MET A 88 -9.85 11.41 -1.19
CA MET A 88 -8.85 11.58 -2.26
C MET A 88 -9.43 11.77 -3.66
N ARG A 89 -10.73 11.53 -3.88
CA ARG A 89 -11.38 11.74 -5.20
C ARG A 89 -11.33 13.19 -5.70
N GLN A 90 -11.04 14.16 -4.82
CA GLN A 90 -10.81 15.56 -5.20
C GLN A 90 -9.42 15.78 -5.84
N CYS A 91 -8.48 14.86 -5.63
CA CYS A 91 -7.12 15.00 -6.12
C CYS A 91 -7.00 14.52 -7.56
N SER A 92 -6.33 15.33 -8.40
CA SER A 92 -5.98 14.89 -9.75
C SER A 92 -4.98 13.72 -9.71
N PRO A 93 -4.96 12.86 -10.75
CA PRO A 93 -3.92 11.85 -10.94
C PRO A 93 -2.49 12.34 -10.72
N ARG A 94 -2.17 13.52 -11.26
CA ARG A 94 -0.83 14.13 -11.13
C ARG A 94 -0.46 14.39 -9.68
N VAL A 95 -1.38 14.94 -8.88
CA VAL A 95 -1.15 15.18 -7.45
C VAL A 95 -0.90 13.87 -6.71
N MET A 96 -1.66 12.81 -6.99
CA MET A 96 -1.45 11.50 -6.36
C MET A 96 -0.09 10.90 -6.73
N ILE A 97 0.34 11.01 -8.01
CA ILE A 97 1.66 10.57 -8.45
C ILE A 97 2.77 11.36 -7.76
N ASP A 98 2.64 12.68 -7.64
CA ASP A 98 3.65 13.53 -7.01
C ASP A 98 3.80 13.21 -5.52
N LEU A 99 2.69 12.97 -4.82
CA LEU A 99 2.69 12.54 -3.42
C LEU A 99 3.32 11.16 -3.25
N LEU A 100 2.96 10.18 -4.09
CA LEU A 100 3.59 8.85 -4.07
C LEU A 100 5.09 8.94 -4.34
N ALA A 101 5.51 9.73 -5.32
CA ALA A 101 6.92 9.91 -5.66
C ALA A 101 7.72 10.57 -4.53
N HIS A 102 7.08 11.44 -3.75
CA HIS A 102 7.69 12.04 -2.56
C HIS A 102 7.76 11.08 -1.37
N LEU A 103 6.69 10.32 -1.12
CA LEU A 103 6.57 9.48 0.07
C LEU A 103 7.24 8.11 -0.07
N GLY A 104 7.33 7.57 -1.28
CA GLY A 104 7.90 6.24 -1.49
C GLY A 104 9.35 6.10 -1.02
N PRO A 105 10.28 7.05 -1.30
CA PRO A 105 11.64 6.97 -0.76
C PRO A 105 11.70 7.14 0.76
N GLU A 106 10.75 7.86 1.37
CA GLU A 106 10.62 7.94 2.82
C GLU A 106 10.20 6.59 3.41
N LEU A 107 9.22 5.94 2.79
CA LEU A 107 8.76 4.61 3.20
C LEU A 107 9.84 3.54 3.01
N ASP A 108 10.60 3.59 1.91
CA ASP A 108 11.75 2.70 1.67
C ASP A 108 12.78 2.80 2.81
N ARG A 109 13.04 4.03 3.32
CA ARG A 109 13.94 4.24 4.47
C ARG A 109 13.36 3.70 5.77
N VAL A 110 12.04 3.84 5.98
CA VAL A 110 11.36 3.24 7.14
C VAL A 110 11.55 1.73 7.14
N TRP A 111 11.34 1.06 6.01
CA TRP A 111 11.56 -0.37 5.88
C TRP A 111 13.01 -0.78 6.07
N ALA A 112 13.95 -0.07 5.44
CA ALA A 112 15.37 -0.39 5.56
C ALA A 112 15.92 -0.27 7.00
N ALA A 113 15.32 0.60 7.82
CA ALA A 113 15.73 0.82 9.21
C ALA A 113 15.18 -0.21 10.19
N MET A 114 14.15 -0.99 9.82
CA MET A 114 13.56 -2.00 10.70
C MET A 114 14.47 -3.22 10.88
N ASP A 115 14.64 -3.66 12.12
CA ASP A 115 15.21 -4.96 12.44
C ASP A 115 14.18 -6.05 12.12
N PRO A 116 14.45 -6.97 11.15
CA PRO A 116 13.49 -7.96 10.70
C PRO A 116 13.09 -8.97 11.80
N ASP A 117 13.95 -9.18 12.80
CA ASP A 117 13.71 -10.13 13.88
C ASP A 117 13.08 -9.48 15.13
N ALA A 118 13.01 -8.15 15.17
CA ALA A 118 12.32 -7.42 16.23
C ALA A 118 10.79 -7.60 16.16
N PRO A 119 10.05 -7.32 17.24
CA PRO A 119 8.58 -7.30 17.20
C PRO A 119 8.07 -6.28 16.17
N ALA A 120 7.07 -6.68 15.39
CA ALA A 120 6.42 -5.79 14.43
C ALA A 120 5.69 -4.63 15.13
N ASP A 121 5.74 -3.44 14.52
CA ASP A 121 4.95 -2.28 14.96
C ASP A 121 3.44 -2.56 14.89
N LEU A 122 3.00 -3.35 13.89
CA LEU A 122 1.64 -3.84 13.76
C LEU A 122 1.66 -5.38 13.77
N ALA A 123 1.09 -5.98 14.81
CA ALA A 123 0.97 -7.43 14.89
C ALA A 123 0.07 -7.95 13.76
N VAL A 124 0.53 -8.98 13.05
CA VAL A 124 -0.23 -9.61 11.97
C VAL A 124 -1.35 -10.45 12.57
N SER A 125 -2.60 -10.00 12.38
CA SER A 125 -3.80 -10.48 13.12
C SER A 125 -4.13 -11.97 12.94
N TRP A 126 -3.69 -12.62 11.86
CA TRP A 126 -3.91 -14.06 11.62
C TRP A 126 -2.85 -14.98 12.23
N THR A 127 -1.79 -14.44 12.83
CA THR A 127 -0.72 -15.29 13.40
C THR A 127 -1.14 -15.98 14.70
N GLY A 128 -2.29 -15.64 15.28
CA GLY A 128 -2.76 -16.17 16.57
C GLY A 128 -1.91 -15.78 17.78
N ALA A 129 -0.70 -15.26 17.54
CA ALA A 129 0.21 -14.70 18.54
C ALA A 129 -0.06 -13.19 18.72
N ARG A 130 0.09 -12.70 19.95
CA ARG A 130 -0.02 -11.25 20.26
C ARG A 130 1.07 -10.40 19.59
N THR A 131 2.12 -11.02 19.06
CA THR A 131 3.26 -10.39 18.39
C THR A 131 3.72 -11.24 17.22
N SER A 132 4.08 -10.61 16.10
CA SER A 132 4.77 -11.22 14.96
C SER A 132 6.14 -10.58 14.77
N PRO A 133 7.13 -11.28 14.19
CA PRO A 133 8.39 -10.64 13.82
C PRO A 133 8.15 -9.61 12.70
N ALA A 134 8.95 -8.54 12.68
CA ALA A 134 8.81 -7.44 11.74
C ALA A 134 8.92 -7.91 10.28
N TRP A 135 9.77 -8.90 9.97
CA TRP A 135 9.88 -9.44 8.61
C TRP A 135 8.54 -9.93 8.05
N LEU A 136 7.65 -10.47 8.90
CA LEU A 136 6.35 -10.98 8.47
C LEU A 136 5.38 -9.84 8.17
N ASP A 137 5.41 -8.77 8.98
CA ASP A 137 4.62 -7.56 8.73
C ASP A 137 5.08 -6.83 7.45
N ILE A 138 6.40 -6.73 7.26
CA ILE A 138 7.00 -6.13 6.06
C ILE A 138 6.67 -6.96 4.81
N ALA A 139 6.77 -8.29 4.88
CA ALA A 139 6.39 -9.17 3.77
C ALA A 139 4.89 -9.09 3.45
N ARG A 140 4.04 -8.95 4.48
CA ARG A 140 2.61 -8.70 4.30
C ARG A 140 2.35 -7.41 3.51
N ASP A 141 2.95 -6.30 3.92
CA ASP A 141 2.79 -5.05 3.19
C ASP A 141 3.31 -5.15 1.77
N TYR A 142 4.45 -5.82 1.55
CA TYR A 142 4.94 -6.03 0.20
C TYR A 142 3.88 -6.71 -0.68
N THR A 143 3.17 -7.72 -0.14
CA THR A 143 2.06 -8.35 -0.87
C THR A 143 0.88 -7.42 -1.11
N GLU A 144 0.53 -6.55 -0.16
CA GLU A 144 -0.54 -5.54 -0.31
C GLU A 144 -0.22 -4.59 -1.48
N TYR A 145 0.96 -3.97 -1.46
CA TYR A 145 1.41 -3.07 -2.52
C TYR A 145 1.46 -3.77 -3.88
N TRP A 146 2.01 -4.99 -3.92
CA TRP A 146 2.14 -5.75 -5.15
C TRP A 146 0.77 -6.12 -5.71
N VAL A 147 -0.14 -6.67 -4.91
CA VAL A 147 -1.49 -7.07 -5.35
C VAL A 147 -2.24 -5.87 -5.92
N HIS A 148 -2.26 -4.73 -5.23
CA HIS A 148 -2.94 -3.53 -5.72
C HIS A 148 -2.32 -2.97 -6.99
N GLN A 149 -0.99 -3.05 -7.15
CA GLN A 149 -0.35 -2.72 -8.42
C GLN A 149 -0.83 -3.64 -9.55
N GLN A 150 -0.97 -4.95 -9.30
CA GLN A 150 -1.48 -5.89 -10.30
C GLN A 150 -2.94 -5.60 -10.66
N GLN A 151 -3.78 -5.23 -9.69
CA GLN A 151 -5.17 -4.85 -9.95
C GLN A 151 -5.28 -3.62 -10.86
N ILE A 152 -4.38 -2.63 -10.69
CA ILE A 152 -4.28 -1.49 -11.61
C ILE A 152 -3.89 -1.98 -13.01
N ARG A 153 -2.84 -2.81 -13.11
CA ARG A 153 -2.35 -3.36 -14.39
C ARG A 153 -3.42 -4.14 -15.14
N ASP A 154 -4.17 -4.98 -14.44
CA ASP A 154 -5.26 -5.77 -14.99
C ASP A 154 -6.38 -4.87 -15.51
N ALA A 155 -6.76 -3.85 -14.74
CA ALA A 155 -7.78 -2.88 -15.14
C ALA A 155 -7.42 -2.17 -16.45
N VAL A 156 -6.15 -1.85 -16.68
CA VAL A 156 -5.65 -1.10 -17.86
C VAL A 156 -5.03 -1.99 -18.95
N ALA A 157 -5.09 -3.32 -18.81
CA ALA A 157 -4.47 -4.29 -19.71
C ALA A 157 -2.97 -4.07 -19.98
N ARG A 158 -2.21 -3.66 -18.94
CA ARG A 158 -0.75 -3.44 -18.99
C ARG A 158 -0.02 -4.42 -18.06
N PRO A 159 0.23 -5.65 -18.50
CA PRO A 159 0.88 -6.66 -17.65
C PRO A 159 2.25 -6.19 -17.16
N ALA A 160 2.69 -6.73 -16.02
CA ALA A 160 4.04 -6.47 -15.54
C ALA A 160 5.08 -6.92 -16.60
N PRO A 161 6.20 -6.20 -16.77
CA PRO A 161 7.26 -6.62 -17.66
C PRO A 161 7.70 -8.05 -17.30
N THR A 162 7.80 -8.93 -18.29
CA THR A 162 8.01 -10.37 -18.08
C THR A 162 9.41 -10.77 -17.64
N ARG A 163 10.32 -9.82 -17.31
CA ARG A 163 11.70 -10.15 -16.91
C ARG A 163 12.28 -9.17 -15.89
N TRP A 164 12.79 -9.74 -14.79
CA TRP A 164 13.95 -9.24 -14.07
C TRP A 164 15.18 -9.52 -14.95
N SER A 165 15.53 -8.61 -15.84
CA SER A 165 16.79 -8.66 -16.61
C SER A 165 17.83 -7.75 -15.99
#